data_AF-A0A2E5F1M7-F1
#
_entry.id   AF-A0A2E5F1M7-F1
#
_cell.length_a   1.000
_cell.length_b   1.000
_cell.length_c   1.000
_cell.angle_alpha   90.00
_cell.angle_beta   90.00
_cell.angle_gamma   90.00
#
_symmetry.space_group_name_H-M   'P 1'
#
loop_
_entity.id
_entity.type
_entity.pdbx_description
1 polymer ?
#
loop_
_entity_poly.entity_id
_entity_poly.type
_entity_poly.pdbx_seq_one_letter_code
_entity_poly.pdbx_strand_id
1 'polypeptide(L)'
;MDINNFVVNNFRIAQNNVHKFIFSQSTLVAYKISIIFWALFFLSTSVSCTSDSKISVSETLDNNRLSGIRVDDYVVRPDFILQDTEGNNFDFKQKTSGKTTLLYFGYTNCPDICPVHFSNIAAALDQSPYEVRNGVEVIFVSVDPERDSPEKIREWLDFFDTDFIGLTGTNRDLEVAQIAVGAPPAFISEVYENGYSIAHAAWIFLYTQDDLLSLKYPTGTRQSEWAHDLEILVMDNWITGVKGIKNNGR
;
A
#
# COMPACT_ATOMS: atom_id res chain seq x y z
N MET A 1 26.50 35.93 -35.72
CA MET A 1 27.44 36.71 -34.89
C MET A 1 26.65 37.18 -33.70
N ASP A 2 26.90 36.58 -32.54
CA ASP A 2 26.07 36.74 -31.35
C ASP A 2 26.95 37.11 -30.15
N ILE A 3 26.55 38.17 -29.45
CA ILE A 3 27.41 39.08 -28.66
C ILE A 3 27.58 38.59 -27.20
N ASN A 4 27.11 37.39 -26.88
CA ASN A 4 27.03 36.91 -25.49
C ASN A 4 28.27 36.14 -24.99
N ASN A 5 29.30 35.91 -25.82
CA ASN A 5 30.54 35.23 -25.40
C ASN A 5 31.61 36.17 -24.79
N PHE A 6 31.31 37.46 -24.64
CA PHE A 6 32.27 38.45 -24.12
C PHE A 6 32.30 38.55 -22.59
N VAL A 7 31.25 38.09 -21.90
CA VAL A 7 31.16 38.21 -20.43
C VAL A 7 31.82 37.03 -19.70
N VAL A 8 31.93 35.86 -20.34
CA VAL A 8 32.50 34.65 -19.72
C VAL A 8 34.04 34.67 -19.69
N ASN A 9 34.70 35.46 -20.53
CA ASN A 9 36.17 35.47 -20.64
C ASN A 9 36.90 36.48 -19.74
N ASN A 10 36.20 37.45 -19.13
CA ASN A 10 36.86 38.51 -18.35
C ASN A 10 37.02 38.20 -16.86
N PHE A 11 36.50 37.08 -16.34
CA PHE A 11 36.72 36.66 -14.95
C PHE A 11 37.87 35.66 -14.77
N ARG A 12 38.46 35.18 -15.87
CA ARG A 12 39.52 34.15 -15.84
C ARG A 12 40.94 34.72 -15.98
N ILE A 13 41.08 36.05 -16.01
CA ILE A 13 42.33 36.82 -16.19
C ILE A 13 42.72 37.56 -14.89
N ALA A 14 42.31 37.03 -13.74
CA ALA A 14 42.95 37.29 -12.44
C ALA A 14 43.59 35.97 -11.97
N GLN A 15 44.45 35.35 -12.78
CA GLN A 15 45.90 35.51 -12.65
C GLN A 15 46.35 35.64 -11.18
N ASN A 16 46.78 34.55 -10.55
CA ASN A 16 48.11 33.95 -10.80
C ASN A 16 49.22 35.00 -10.75
N ASN A 17 49.47 35.65 -9.60
CA ASN A 17 50.72 36.39 -9.39
C ASN A 17 51.02 36.75 -7.92
N VAL A 18 50.80 35.83 -6.98
CA VAL A 18 51.38 36.03 -5.63
C VAL A 18 51.65 34.68 -4.95
N HIS A 19 52.93 34.41 -4.68
CA HIS A 19 53.44 33.44 -3.71
C HIS A 19 53.54 31.94 -4.06
N LYS A 20 53.96 31.61 -5.28
CA LYS A 20 55.07 30.63 -5.40
C LYS A 20 56.36 31.39 -5.15
N PHE A 21 56.90 31.43 -3.93
CA PHE A 21 58.34 31.69 -3.65
C PHE A 21 58.65 31.76 -2.14
N ILE A 22 58.44 30.70 -1.35
CA ILE A 22 59.21 30.50 -0.11
C ILE A 22 59.46 28.98 0.04
N PHE A 23 60.73 28.59 -0.17
CA PHE A 23 61.55 27.65 0.63
C PHE A 23 60.84 26.64 1.54
N SER A 24 61.30 25.42 1.79
CA SER A 24 62.32 24.52 1.26
C SER A 24 62.20 23.23 2.08
N GLN A 25 62.37 22.07 1.44
CA GLN A 25 62.91 20.80 1.96
C GLN A 25 63.29 20.72 3.46
N SER A 26 62.67 19.83 4.25
CA SER A 26 63.35 19.00 5.30
C SER A 26 62.39 17.91 5.85
N THR A 27 62.49 16.66 5.38
CA THR A 27 63.07 15.49 6.08
C THR A 27 62.25 14.85 7.20
N LEU A 28 61.76 13.64 6.91
CA LEU A 28 61.50 12.51 7.80
C LEU A 28 62.68 12.27 8.78
N VAL A 29 62.43 12.18 10.09
CA VAL A 29 63.17 11.29 11.02
C VAL A 29 62.27 10.91 12.21
N ALA A 30 62.25 9.62 12.52
CA ALA A 30 61.59 8.95 13.64
C ALA A 30 62.10 9.37 15.03
N TYR A 31 61.34 9.12 16.10
CA TYR A 31 61.83 8.27 17.21
C TYR A 31 60.71 7.85 18.17
N LYS A 32 60.90 6.65 18.70
CA LYS A 32 60.03 5.84 19.56
C LYS A 32 60.49 5.98 21.03
N ILE A 33 59.52 5.87 21.95
CA ILE A 33 59.58 5.18 23.26
C ILE A 33 60.08 5.95 24.52
N SER A 34 59.31 5.71 25.62
CA SER A 34 59.60 5.79 27.08
C SER A 34 59.23 7.09 27.83
N ILE A 35 58.65 7.11 29.03
CA ILE A 35 58.26 6.10 30.05
C ILE A 35 57.36 6.83 31.10
N ILE A 36 56.30 6.15 31.56
CA ILE A 36 55.74 6.07 32.94
C ILE A 36 55.85 7.32 33.84
N PHE A 37 54.71 7.95 34.18
CA PHE A 37 54.38 8.65 35.46
C PHE A 37 53.01 9.33 35.21
N TRP A 38 51.87 8.75 35.56
CA TRP A 38 51.31 8.78 36.91
C TRP A 38 50.21 7.72 37.03
N ALA A 39 50.41 6.76 37.92
CA ALA A 39 49.34 5.95 38.47
C ALA A 39 48.68 6.71 39.63
N LEU A 40 47.41 6.39 39.88
CA LEU A 40 46.59 6.71 41.06
C LEU A 40 45.94 8.10 41.11
N PHE A 41 44.74 8.22 40.53
CA PHE A 41 43.51 8.52 41.28
C PHE A 41 42.31 8.49 40.32
N PHE A 42 41.40 7.54 40.52
CA PHE A 42 39.94 7.66 40.40
C PHE A 42 39.37 6.27 40.18
N LEU A 43 38.97 5.69 41.31
CA LEU A 43 38.07 4.54 41.38
C LEU A 43 36.70 5.02 40.88
N SER A 44 36.40 4.90 39.59
CA SER A 44 35.03 5.01 39.09
C SER A 44 34.53 3.62 38.72
N THR A 45 33.51 3.21 39.46
CA THR A 45 32.68 2.03 39.25
C THR A 45 32.41 1.77 37.77
N SER A 46 32.81 0.60 37.27
CA SER A 46 32.29 0.05 36.03
C SER A 46 30.83 -0.33 36.25
N VAL A 47 29.91 0.61 35.98
CA VAL A 47 28.53 0.26 35.68
C VAL A 47 28.58 -0.51 34.37
N SER A 48 28.45 -1.84 34.45
CA SER A 48 28.14 -2.66 33.28
C SER A 48 26.75 -2.22 32.82
N CYS A 49 26.72 -1.44 31.74
CA CYS A 49 25.49 -1.13 31.03
C CYS A 49 25.12 -2.39 30.24
N THR A 50 24.31 -3.26 30.85
CA THR A 50 23.51 -4.23 30.09
C THR A 50 22.68 -3.41 29.11
N SER A 51 22.89 -3.63 27.81
CA SER A 51 22.03 -3.07 26.78
C SER A 51 20.66 -3.76 26.90
N ASP A 52 19.75 -3.14 27.66
CA ASP A 52 18.33 -3.43 27.53
C ASP A 52 17.95 -3.17 26.08
N SER A 53 17.67 -4.24 25.34
CA SER A 53 16.99 -4.16 24.06
C SER A 53 15.58 -3.61 24.31
N LYS A 54 15.47 -2.29 24.42
CA LYS A 54 14.22 -1.58 24.19
C LYS A 54 13.92 -1.71 22.70
N ILE A 55 13.37 -2.85 22.30
CA ILE A 55 12.57 -2.92 21.07
C ILE A 55 11.55 -1.79 21.23
N SER A 56 11.68 -0.79 20.39
CA SER A 56 10.93 0.43 20.56
C SER A 56 9.47 0.11 20.30
N VAL A 57 8.64 0.25 21.35
CA VAL A 57 7.18 0.09 21.24
C VAL A 57 6.64 1.03 20.13
N SER A 58 7.35 2.13 19.86
CA SER A 58 7.11 3.04 18.75
C SER A 58 7.25 2.39 17.37
N GLU A 59 8.33 1.66 17.07
CA GLU A 59 8.50 1.00 15.75
C GLU A 59 7.46 -0.11 15.55
N THR A 60 7.09 -0.85 16.60
CA THR A 60 6.05 -1.88 16.50
C THR A 60 4.63 -1.31 16.37
N LEU A 61 4.36 -0.10 16.89
CA LEU A 61 3.07 0.57 16.71
C LEU A 61 2.96 1.24 15.34
N ASP A 62 4.06 1.78 14.81
CA ASP A 62 4.09 2.39 13.46
C ASP A 62 4.00 1.31 12.37
N ASN A 63 4.72 0.19 12.54
CA ASN A 63 4.68 -0.95 11.61
C ASN A 63 3.41 -1.81 11.72
N ASN A 64 2.45 -1.46 12.56
CA ASN A 64 1.14 -2.14 12.60
C ASN A 64 0.00 -1.19 12.27
N ARG A 65 0.34 0.00 11.75
CA ARG A 65 -0.64 1.00 11.34
C ARG A 65 -1.03 0.72 9.90
N LEU A 66 -2.23 0.15 9.75
CA LEU A 66 -2.82 -0.08 8.44
C LEU A 66 -3.00 1.23 7.68
N SER A 67 -2.79 1.16 6.38
CA SER A 67 -2.92 2.26 5.42
C SER A 67 -4.38 2.55 5.06
N GLY A 68 -5.27 1.57 5.22
CA GLY A 68 -6.71 1.71 5.00
C GLY A 68 -7.39 2.62 6.02
N ILE A 69 -8.48 3.25 5.61
CA ILE A 69 -9.34 4.06 6.49
C ILE A 69 -10.22 3.10 7.30
N ARG A 70 -10.09 3.11 8.63
CA ARG A 70 -10.90 2.26 9.51
C ARG A 70 -12.38 2.65 9.42
N VAL A 71 -13.23 1.64 9.40
CA VAL A 71 -14.68 1.78 9.55
C VAL A 71 -15.01 1.38 10.98
N ASP A 72 -15.39 2.36 11.80
CA ASP A 72 -15.63 2.15 13.24
C ASP A 72 -17.03 1.59 13.53
N ASP A 73 -17.92 1.62 12.53
CA ASP A 73 -19.24 1.02 12.61
C ASP A 73 -19.17 -0.50 12.37
N TYR A 74 -19.95 -1.27 13.12
CA TYR A 74 -20.10 -2.72 12.91
C TYR A 74 -20.97 -3.00 11.68
N VAL A 75 -20.42 -2.75 10.50
CA VAL A 75 -21.07 -3.03 9.22
C VAL A 75 -20.77 -4.49 8.85
N VAL A 76 -21.77 -5.34 9.06
CA VAL A 76 -21.69 -6.78 8.73
C VAL A 76 -21.68 -6.97 7.21
N ARG A 77 -20.94 -7.98 6.75
CA ARG A 77 -20.92 -8.44 5.36
C ARG A 77 -22.35 -8.59 4.84
N PRO A 78 -22.75 -7.78 3.85
CA PRO A 78 -24.12 -7.80 3.34
C PRO A 78 -24.39 -9.08 2.59
N ASP A 79 -25.68 -9.37 2.44
CA ASP A 79 -26.18 -10.47 1.63
C ASP A 79 -26.69 -9.93 0.29
N PHE A 80 -26.12 -10.43 -0.80
CA PHE A 80 -26.58 -10.19 -2.16
C PHE A 80 -26.08 -11.32 -3.06
N ILE A 81 -26.83 -11.55 -4.15
CA ILE A 81 -26.51 -12.54 -5.16
C ILE A 81 -26.28 -11.81 -6.48
N LEU A 82 -25.14 -12.08 -7.10
CA LEU A 82 -24.79 -11.60 -8.45
C LEU A 82 -24.49 -12.80 -9.35
N GLN A 83 -24.08 -12.55 -10.59
CA GLN A 83 -23.62 -13.56 -11.54
C GLN A 83 -22.10 -13.50 -11.66
N ASP A 84 -21.43 -14.65 -11.61
CA ASP A 84 -19.99 -14.75 -11.88
C ASP A 84 -19.67 -14.80 -13.40
N THR A 85 -18.38 -14.78 -13.74
CA THR A 85 -17.94 -14.82 -15.14
C THR A 85 -18.23 -16.14 -15.86
N GLU A 86 -18.64 -17.19 -15.15
CA GLU A 86 -19.06 -18.48 -15.72
C GLU A 86 -20.59 -18.57 -15.89
N GLY A 87 -21.32 -17.52 -15.47
CA GLY A 87 -22.77 -17.44 -15.54
C GLY A 87 -23.50 -18.03 -14.32
N ASN A 88 -22.78 -18.49 -13.29
CA ASN A 88 -23.39 -19.04 -12.09
C ASN A 88 -23.80 -17.94 -11.10
N ASN A 89 -24.77 -18.26 -10.24
CA ASN A 89 -25.11 -17.39 -9.12
C ASN A 89 -23.97 -17.38 -8.08
N PHE A 90 -23.56 -16.19 -7.68
CA PHE A 90 -22.57 -15.94 -6.65
C PHE A 90 -23.24 -15.26 -5.44
N ASP A 91 -23.45 -16.02 -4.36
CA ASP A 91 -23.87 -15.50 -3.07
C ASP A 91 -22.65 -14.88 -2.36
N PHE A 92 -22.59 -13.55 -2.32
CA PHE A 92 -21.42 -12.84 -1.81
C PHE A 92 -21.11 -13.23 -0.37
N LYS A 93 -22.11 -13.23 0.51
CA LYS A 93 -21.90 -13.51 1.92
C LYS A 93 -21.44 -14.95 2.14
N GLN A 94 -22.14 -15.92 1.56
CA GLN A 94 -21.84 -17.33 1.75
C GLN A 94 -20.47 -17.72 1.19
N LYS A 95 -20.11 -17.19 0.01
CA LYS A 95 -18.85 -17.56 -0.67
C LYS A 95 -17.61 -16.94 -0.03
N THR A 96 -17.78 -15.83 0.67
CA THR A 96 -16.65 -15.03 1.16
C THR A 96 -16.57 -14.95 2.69
N SER A 97 -17.58 -15.46 3.41
CA SER A 97 -17.56 -15.51 4.88
C SER A 97 -16.33 -16.22 5.41
N GLY A 98 -15.74 -15.67 6.48
CA GLY A 98 -14.53 -16.25 7.08
C GLY A 98 -13.23 -15.90 6.35
N LYS A 99 -13.29 -15.16 5.23
CA LYS A 99 -12.12 -14.78 4.43
C LYS A 99 -11.89 -13.27 4.45
N THR A 100 -10.64 -12.86 4.29
CA THR A 100 -10.31 -11.47 3.98
C THR A 100 -10.72 -11.20 2.55
N THR A 101 -11.59 -10.21 2.32
CA THR A 101 -12.18 -9.95 1.00
C THR A 101 -12.04 -8.50 0.62
N LEU A 102 -11.40 -8.24 -0.52
CA LEU A 102 -11.33 -6.95 -1.18
C LEU A 102 -12.47 -6.87 -2.20
N LEU A 103 -13.48 -6.04 -1.95
CA LEU A 103 -14.61 -5.81 -2.84
C LEU A 103 -14.48 -4.44 -3.52
N TYR A 104 -14.57 -4.43 -4.83
CA TYR A 104 -14.52 -3.20 -5.63
C TYR A 104 -15.65 -3.13 -6.64
N PHE A 105 -16.25 -1.95 -6.78
CA PHE A 105 -17.24 -1.64 -7.81
C PHE A 105 -16.58 -0.76 -8.87
N GLY A 106 -16.56 -1.22 -10.12
CA GLY A 106 -15.90 -0.53 -11.23
C GLY A 106 -16.42 -1.01 -12.58
N TYR A 107 -15.73 -0.70 -13.67
CA TYR A 107 -16.10 -1.16 -15.01
C TYR A 107 -14.85 -1.32 -15.87
N THR A 108 -14.84 -2.29 -16.79
CA THR A 108 -13.62 -2.70 -17.51
C THR A 108 -13.08 -1.61 -18.45
N ASN A 109 -13.97 -0.74 -18.93
CA ASN A 109 -13.66 0.40 -19.80
C ASN A 109 -13.14 1.65 -19.04
N CYS A 110 -12.88 1.57 -17.73
CA CYS A 110 -12.37 2.71 -16.97
C CYS A 110 -10.93 3.06 -17.43
N PRO A 111 -10.68 4.30 -17.93
CA PRO A 111 -9.45 4.62 -18.65
C PRO A 111 -8.21 4.82 -17.76
N ASP A 112 -8.35 4.83 -16.44
CA ASP A 112 -7.25 5.25 -15.56
C ASP A 112 -7.17 4.41 -14.28
N ILE A 113 -8.10 4.62 -13.34
CA ILE A 113 -7.85 4.23 -11.96
C ILE A 113 -8.06 2.73 -11.68
N CYS A 114 -9.04 2.08 -12.32
CA CYS A 114 -9.36 0.67 -12.05
C CYS A 114 -8.19 -0.28 -12.38
N PRO A 115 -7.53 -0.19 -13.55
CA PRO A 115 -6.38 -1.05 -13.86
C PRO A 115 -5.20 -0.88 -12.90
N VAL A 116 -4.95 0.35 -12.43
CA VAL A 116 -3.85 0.64 -11.49
C VAL A 116 -4.09 -0.03 -10.14
N HIS A 117 -5.33 -0.01 -9.63
CA HIS A 117 -5.69 -0.71 -8.39
C HIS A 117 -5.42 -2.20 -8.46
N PHE A 118 -5.93 -2.85 -9.51
CA PHE A 118 -5.82 -4.29 -9.66
C PHE A 118 -4.37 -4.72 -9.91
N SER A 119 -3.61 -3.93 -10.67
CA SER A 119 -2.16 -4.15 -10.85
C SER A 119 -1.39 -4.08 -9.52
N ASN A 120 -1.68 -3.08 -8.69
CA ASN A 120 -1.01 -2.93 -7.39
C ASN A 120 -1.35 -4.07 -6.42
N ILE A 121 -2.61 -4.53 -6.41
CA ILE A 121 -3.05 -5.64 -5.55
C ILE A 121 -2.43 -6.95 -6.02
N ALA A 122 -2.49 -7.25 -7.32
CA ALA A 122 -1.88 -8.45 -7.89
C ALA A 122 -0.38 -8.50 -7.59
N ALA A 123 0.34 -7.40 -7.84
CA ALA A 123 1.77 -7.32 -7.56
C ALA A 123 2.11 -7.40 -6.06
N ALA A 124 1.20 -7.00 -5.17
CA ALA A 124 1.36 -7.20 -3.73
C ALA A 124 1.16 -8.67 -3.34
N LEU A 125 0.12 -9.34 -3.88
CA LEU A 125 -0.18 -10.75 -3.62
C LEU A 125 0.89 -11.68 -4.19
N ASP A 126 1.47 -11.36 -5.35
CA ASP A 126 2.59 -12.09 -5.96
C ASP A 126 3.85 -12.11 -5.09
N GLN A 127 4.07 -11.04 -4.33
CA GLN A 127 5.23 -10.89 -3.43
C GLN A 127 4.94 -11.38 -2.01
N SER A 128 3.68 -11.69 -1.70
CA SER A 128 3.25 -12.09 -0.37
C SER A 128 3.52 -13.58 -0.11
N PRO A 129 3.64 -13.99 1.16
CA PRO A 129 3.68 -15.41 1.53
C PRO A 129 2.46 -16.17 1.03
N TYR A 130 2.61 -17.48 0.80
CA TYR A 130 1.56 -18.34 0.27
C TYR A 130 0.26 -18.25 1.08
N GLU A 131 0.37 -18.19 2.41
CA GLU A 131 -0.76 -18.08 3.33
C GLU A 131 -1.55 -16.78 3.12
N VAL A 132 -0.86 -15.67 2.85
CA VAL A 132 -1.49 -14.38 2.58
C VAL A 132 -2.18 -14.41 1.23
N ARG A 133 -1.49 -14.89 0.18
CA ARG A 133 -2.05 -15.00 -1.17
C ARG A 133 -3.34 -15.83 -1.19
N ASN A 134 -3.36 -16.96 -0.50
CA ASN A 134 -4.53 -17.85 -0.44
C ASN A 134 -5.57 -17.43 0.62
N GLY A 135 -5.26 -16.44 1.46
CA GLY A 135 -6.16 -15.93 2.49
C GLY A 135 -6.99 -14.72 2.06
N VAL A 136 -6.76 -14.21 0.84
CA VAL A 136 -7.41 -13.01 0.30
C VAL A 136 -8.25 -13.38 -0.92
N GLU A 137 -9.50 -12.94 -0.91
CA GLU A 137 -10.40 -12.94 -2.07
C GLU A 137 -10.45 -11.54 -2.65
N VAL A 138 -10.18 -11.39 -3.95
CA VAL A 138 -10.32 -10.10 -4.65
C VAL A 138 -11.50 -10.18 -5.60
N ILE A 139 -12.49 -9.33 -5.38
CA ILE A 139 -13.77 -9.36 -6.07
C ILE A 139 -14.01 -8.03 -6.78
N PHE A 140 -14.11 -8.12 -8.10
CA PHE A 140 -14.53 -7.05 -8.98
C PHE A 140 -16.01 -7.20 -9.31
N VAL A 141 -16.82 -6.19 -9.00
CA VAL A 141 -18.21 -6.08 -9.43
C VAL A 141 -18.30 -5.02 -10.51
N SER A 142 -18.68 -5.43 -11.72
CA SER A 142 -18.97 -4.46 -12.78
C SER A 142 -20.21 -3.64 -12.43
N VAL A 143 -20.16 -2.34 -12.67
CA VAL A 143 -21.31 -1.42 -12.59
C VAL A 143 -21.85 -1.04 -13.97
N ASP A 144 -21.41 -1.73 -15.02
CA ASP A 144 -21.69 -1.41 -16.43
C ASP A 144 -22.09 -2.64 -17.25
N PRO A 145 -23.20 -3.30 -16.90
CA PRO A 145 -23.59 -4.58 -17.49
C PRO A 145 -23.87 -4.51 -19.00
N GLU A 146 -24.08 -3.31 -19.55
CA GLU A 146 -24.29 -3.09 -20.99
C GLU A 146 -22.98 -3.25 -21.80
N ARG A 147 -21.82 -2.95 -21.21
CA ARG A 147 -20.51 -3.07 -21.87
C ARG A 147 -19.68 -4.23 -21.36
N ASP A 148 -19.85 -4.60 -20.09
CA ASP A 148 -19.07 -5.62 -19.38
C ASP A 148 -19.83 -6.96 -19.35
N SER A 149 -19.67 -7.76 -20.41
CA SER A 149 -20.14 -9.15 -20.40
C SER A 149 -19.28 -10.01 -19.47
N PRO A 150 -19.80 -11.16 -18.97
CA PRO A 150 -19.01 -12.12 -18.20
C PRO A 150 -17.63 -12.44 -18.81
N GLU A 151 -17.58 -12.64 -20.12
CA GLU A 151 -16.34 -12.96 -20.86
C GLU A 151 -15.37 -11.79 -20.84
N LYS A 152 -15.84 -10.56 -21.09
CA LYS A 152 -14.98 -9.36 -21.06
C LYS A 152 -14.41 -9.09 -19.67
N ILE A 153 -15.23 -9.29 -18.63
CA ILE A 153 -14.76 -9.16 -17.24
C ILE A 153 -13.66 -10.18 -16.98
N ARG A 154 -13.84 -11.44 -17.40
CA ARG A 154 -12.83 -12.48 -17.25
C ARG A 154 -11.53 -12.14 -17.97
N GLU A 155 -11.63 -11.80 -19.24
CA GLU A 155 -10.48 -11.37 -20.06
C GLU A 155 -9.74 -10.20 -19.41
N TRP A 156 -10.47 -9.21 -18.87
CA TRP A 156 -9.89 -8.06 -18.19
C TRP A 156 -9.17 -8.46 -16.89
N LEU A 157 -9.76 -9.33 -16.08
CA LEU A 157 -9.17 -9.78 -14.81
C LEU A 157 -7.94 -10.67 -15.01
N ASP A 158 -7.90 -11.48 -16.07
CA ASP A 158 -6.78 -12.39 -16.38
C ASP A 158 -5.48 -11.65 -16.70
N PHE A 159 -5.53 -10.34 -17.03
CA PHE A 159 -4.33 -9.52 -17.13
C PHE A 159 -3.65 -9.25 -15.79
N PHE A 160 -4.37 -9.38 -14.68
CA PHE A 160 -3.86 -9.12 -13.34
C PHE A 160 -3.64 -10.42 -12.57
N ASP A 161 -4.69 -11.23 -12.41
CA ASP A 161 -4.63 -12.49 -11.67
C ASP A 161 -5.84 -13.38 -12.03
N THR A 162 -5.58 -14.65 -12.33
CA THR A 162 -6.63 -15.63 -12.66
C THR A 162 -7.50 -16.00 -11.47
N ASP A 163 -7.01 -15.80 -10.24
CA ASP A 163 -7.74 -16.10 -9.00
C ASP A 163 -8.74 -14.98 -8.65
N PHE A 164 -8.67 -13.81 -9.31
CA PHE A 164 -9.62 -12.72 -9.05
C PHE A 164 -11.01 -13.07 -9.56
N ILE A 165 -12.03 -12.74 -8.75
CA ILE A 165 -13.42 -13.06 -9.04
C ILE A 165 -14.08 -11.86 -9.70
N GLY A 166 -14.69 -12.08 -10.88
CA GLY A 166 -15.49 -11.09 -11.58
C GLY A 166 -16.97 -11.36 -11.41
N LEU A 167 -17.74 -10.32 -11.09
CA LEU A 167 -19.18 -10.37 -10.91
C LEU A 167 -19.88 -9.31 -11.77
N THR A 168 -21.08 -9.65 -12.25
CA THR A 168 -22.00 -8.74 -12.94
C THR A 168 -23.45 -9.10 -12.60
N GLY A 169 -24.42 -8.42 -13.19
CA GLY A 169 -25.83 -8.68 -12.95
C GLY A 169 -26.73 -7.69 -13.67
N THR A 170 -28.01 -7.66 -13.29
CA THR A 170 -28.91 -6.62 -13.79
C THR A 170 -28.59 -5.27 -13.15
N ASN A 171 -28.91 -4.16 -13.81
CA ASN A 171 -28.74 -2.82 -13.23
C ASN A 171 -29.36 -2.70 -11.82
N ARG A 172 -30.51 -3.37 -11.59
CA ARG A 172 -31.17 -3.41 -10.28
C ARG A 172 -30.34 -4.16 -9.23
N ASP A 173 -29.83 -5.34 -9.56
CA ASP A 173 -29.06 -6.15 -8.62
C ASP A 173 -27.74 -5.47 -8.25
N LEU A 174 -27.10 -4.81 -9.23
CA LEU A 174 -25.89 -4.02 -9.02
C LEU A 174 -26.12 -2.79 -8.15
N GLU A 175 -27.25 -2.08 -8.34
CA GLU A 175 -27.64 -0.98 -7.45
C GLU A 175 -27.87 -1.47 -6.01
N VAL A 176 -28.59 -2.58 -5.85
CA VAL A 176 -28.82 -3.20 -4.54
C VAL A 176 -27.52 -3.59 -3.86
N ALA A 177 -26.58 -4.23 -4.59
CA ALA A 177 -25.28 -4.61 -4.05
C ALA A 177 -24.46 -3.39 -3.59
N GLN A 178 -24.46 -2.30 -4.36
CA GLN A 178 -23.80 -1.04 -3.99
C GLN A 178 -24.41 -0.45 -2.71
N ILE A 179 -25.74 -0.35 -2.64
CA ILE A 179 -26.43 0.17 -1.45
C ILE A 179 -26.15 -0.70 -0.22
N ALA A 180 -26.14 -2.03 -0.39
CA ALA A 180 -25.94 -2.97 0.70
C ALA A 180 -24.56 -2.85 1.37
N VAL A 181 -23.53 -2.43 0.62
CA VAL A 181 -22.19 -2.16 1.16
C VAL A 181 -22.00 -0.71 1.62
N GLY A 182 -23.03 0.14 1.47
CA GLY A 182 -22.96 1.58 1.74
C GLY A 182 -22.17 2.37 0.70
N ALA A 183 -22.07 1.88 -0.53
CA ALA A 183 -21.54 2.61 -1.67
C ALA A 183 -22.63 3.48 -2.31
N PRO A 184 -22.29 4.70 -2.80
CA PRO A 184 -23.22 5.45 -3.65
C PRO A 184 -23.45 4.67 -4.95
N PRO A 185 -24.71 4.56 -5.43
CA PRO A 185 -24.99 3.94 -6.71
C PRO A 185 -24.24 4.62 -7.86
N ALA A 186 -23.63 3.81 -8.71
CA ALA A 186 -22.96 4.27 -9.92
C ALA A 186 -23.95 4.88 -10.92
N PHE A 187 -23.50 5.90 -11.65
CA PHE A 187 -24.30 6.55 -12.68
C PHE A 187 -23.42 7.06 -13.81
N ILE A 188 -24.00 7.22 -15.00
CA ILE A 188 -23.31 7.82 -16.15
C ILE A 188 -23.00 9.28 -15.81
N SER A 189 -21.72 9.61 -15.69
CA SER A 189 -21.28 10.95 -15.35
C SER A 189 -21.09 11.84 -16.57
N GLU A 190 -20.63 11.27 -17.68
CA GLU A 190 -20.31 11.99 -18.90
C GLU A 190 -20.64 11.13 -20.14
N VAL A 191 -21.17 11.76 -21.18
CA VAL A 191 -21.43 11.15 -22.48
C VAL A 191 -20.65 11.92 -23.54
N TYR A 192 -19.95 11.19 -24.41
CA TYR A 192 -19.16 11.71 -25.52
C TYR A 192 -19.49 10.95 -26.80
N GLU A 193 -18.97 11.41 -27.94
CA GLU A 193 -19.37 10.93 -29.28
C GLU A 193 -19.31 9.39 -29.43
N ASN A 194 -18.32 8.75 -28.79
CA ASN A 194 -18.06 7.31 -28.91
C ASN A 194 -18.19 6.54 -27.58
N GLY A 195 -18.94 7.05 -26.59
CA GLY A 195 -19.12 6.33 -25.33
C GLY A 195 -19.52 7.19 -24.15
N TYR A 196 -19.32 6.63 -22.97
CA TYR A 196 -19.64 7.29 -21.70
C TYR A 196 -18.69 6.85 -20.58
N SER A 197 -18.61 7.70 -19.56
CA SER A 197 -17.93 7.44 -18.30
C SER A 197 -18.95 7.20 -17.21
N ILE A 198 -18.62 6.31 -16.27
CA ILE A 198 -19.45 6.04 -15.09
C ILE A 198 -18.73 6.57 -13.85
N ALA A 199 -19.42 7.40 -13.07
CA ALA A 199 -19.01 7.70 -11.70
C ALA A 199 -19.44 6.53 -10.79
N HIS A 200 -18.51 6.03 -9.98
CA HIS A 200 -18.74 4.93 -9.03
C HIS A 200 -17.91 5.16 -7.75
N ALA A 201 -18.07 4.28 -6.76
CA ALA A 201 -17.32 4.38 -5.51
C ALA A 201 -15.80 4.32 -5.74
N ALA A 202 -15.08 5.28 -5.16
CA ALA A 202 -13.62 5.41 -5.28
C ALA A 202 -12.85 4.60 -4.21
N TRP A 203 -13.49 3.58 -3.64
CA TRP A 203 -12.92 2.80 -2.54
C TRP A 203 -12.96 1.31 -2.81
N ILE A 204 -11.95 0.61 -2.30
CA ILE A 204 -12.00 -0.84 -2.09
C ILE A 204 -12.47 -1.10 -0.68
N PHE A 205 -13.53 -1.89 -0.55
CA PHE A 205 -14.15 -2.30 0.71
C PHE A 205 -13.44 -3.57 1.19
N LEU A 206 -12.83 -3.52 2.37
CA LEU A 206 -12.15 -4.67 2.96
C LEU A 206 -12.99 -5.28 4.06
N TYR A 207 -13.45 -6.51 3.81
CA TYR A 207 -14.05 -7.37 4.83
C TYR A 207 -12.99 -8.26 5.46
N THR A 208 -13.00 -8.36 6.77
CA THR A 208 -12.13 -9.25 7.54
C THR A 208 -12.81 -10.60 7.78
N GLN A 209 -12.05 -11.57 8.29
CA GLN A 209 -12.49 -12.96 8.51
C GLN A 209 -13.67 -13.09 9.50
N ASP A 210 -13.93 -12.06 10.29
CA ASP A 210 -15.07 -11.96 11.20
C ASP A 210 -16.33 -11.35 10.56
N ASP A 211 -16.34 -11.22 9.23
CA ASP A 211 -17.47 -10.74 8.42
C ASP A 211 -17.84 -9.27 8.68
N LEU A 212 -16.87 -8.44 9.04
CA LEU A 212 -17.07 -7.01 9.19
C LEU A 212 -16.30 -6.24 8.13
N LEU A 213 -16.94 -5.18 7.60
CA LEU A 213 -16.25 -4.16 6.82
C LEU A 213 -15.34 -3.38 7.77
N SER A 214 -14.05 -3.72 7.77
CA SER A 214 -13.09 -3.13 8.72
C SER A 214 -12.39 -1.90 8.14
N LEU A 215 -12.11 -1.89 6.83
CA LEU A 215 -11.32 -0.84 6.18
C LEU A 215 -11.90 -0.45 4.82
N LYS A 216 -11.68 0.80 4.42
CA LYS A 216 -11.85 1.30 3.06
C LYS A 216 -10.52 1.84 2.54
N TYR A 217 -10.09 1.39 1.38
CA TYR A 217 -8.85 1.86 0.74
C TYR A 217 -9.17 2.85 -0.37
N PRO A 218 -8.59 4.06 -0.35
CA PRO A 218 -8.78 5.05 -1.41
C PRO A 218 -8.01 4.70 -2.67
N THR A 219 -8.35 5.42 -3.73
CA THR A 219 -7.53 5.50 -4.93
C THR A 219 -6.09 5.91 -4.61
N GLY A 220 -5.13 5.21 -5.22
CA GLY A 220 -3.70 5.52 -5.06
C GLY A 220 -2.97 4.78 -3.94
N THR A 221 -3.61 3.84 -3.24
CA THR A 221 -2.91 2.91 -2.33
C THR A 221 -1.80 2.17 -3.10
N ARG A 222 -0.59 2.24 -2.56
CA ARG A 222 0.63 1.73 -3.18
C ARG A 222 0.74 0.23 -3.00
N GLN A 223 1.47 -0.42 -3.90
CA GLN A 223 1.78 -1.86 -3.80
C GLN A 223 2.40 -2.23 -2.44
N SER A 224 3.33 -1.44 -1.92
CA SER A 224 3.96 -1.70 -0.62
C SER A 224 3.00 -1.60 0.56
N GLU A 225 1.99 -0.73 0.46
CA GLU A 225 0.95 -0.57 1.48
C GLU A 225 -0.01 -1.78 1.45
N TRP A 226 -0.35 -2.26 0.25
CA TRP A 226 -1.13 -3.49 0.11
C TRP A 226 -0.40 -4.72 0.66
N ALA A 227 0.87 -4.91 0.30
CA ALA A 227 1.65 -6.05 0.78
C ALA A 227 1.75 -6.05 2.31
N HIS A 228 2.02 -4.88 2.90
CA HIS A 228 2.09 -4.70 4.34
C HIS A 228 0.76 -5.01 5.05
N ASP A 229 -0.32 -4.35 4.62
CA ASP A 229 -1.61 -4.45 5.29
C ASP A 229 -2.21 -5.87 5.14
N LEU A 230 -2.11 -6.50 3.96
CA LEU A 230 -2.64 -7.84 3.73
C LEU A 230 -1.91 -8.90 4.55
N GLU A 231 -0.60 -8.77 4.74
CA GLU A 231 0.16 -9.66 5.62
C GLU A 231 -0.37 -9.61 7.05
N ILE A 232 -0.56 -8.41 7.61
CA ILE A 232 -1.13 -8.24 8.96
C ILE A 232 -2.56 -8.81 9.01
N LEU A 233 -3.41 -8.41 8.06
CA LEU A 233 -4.84 -8.76 8.10
C LEU A 233 -5.10 -10.26 7.98
N VAL A 234 -4.28 -10.98 7.21
CA VAL A 234 -4.41 -12.43 7.05
C VAL A 234 -3.69 -13.19 8.17
N MET A 235 -2.44 -12.83 8.50
CA MET A 235 -1.63 -13.64 9.41
C MET A 235 -2.02 -13.48 10.88
N ASP A 236 -2.48 -12.30 11.29
CA ASP A 236 -2.79 -12.06 12.70
C ASP A 236 -4.17 -12.55 13.14
N ASN A 237 -4.94 -13.17 12.22
CA ASN A 237 -6.35 -13.53 12.38
C ASN A 237 -7.14 -12.34 12.92
N TRP A 238 -7.21 -11.28 12.11
CA TRP A 238 -7.83 -10.02 12.50
C TRP A 238 -9.35 -10.22 12.76
N ILE A 239 -9.69 -10.39 14.02
CA ILE A 239 -11.05 -10.38 14.55
C ILE A 239 -11.20 -9.05 15.30
N THR A 240 -12.12 -8.21 14.85
CA THR A 240 -12.41 -6.89 15.40
C THR A 240 -12.54 -6.96 16.93
N GLY A 241 -11.57 -6.33 17.61
CA GLY A 241 -11.73 -5.90 19.00
C GLY A 241 -10.82 -6.52 20.07
N VAL A 242 -9.99 -7.54 19.81
CA VAL A 242 -9.14 -8.13 20.89
C VAL A 242 -7.62 -8.06 20.64
N LYS A 243 -7.16 -7.95 19.39
CA LYS A 243 -5.72 -7.68 19.11
C LYS A 243 -5.49 -6.21 18.79
N GLY A 244 -5.57 -5.37 19.81
CA GLY A 244 -5.24 -3.94 19.72
C GLY A 244 -5.02 -3.26 21.07
N ILE A 245 -5.56 -3.84 22.14
CA ILE A 245 -5.26 -3.44 23.52
C ILE A 245 -4.68 -4.65 24.23
N LYS A 246 -3.36 -4.81 24.20
CA LYS A 246 -2.71 -5.46 25.34
C LYS A 246 -2.92 -4.51 26.51
N ASN A 247 -3.95 -4.77 27.31
CA ASN A 247 -4.04 -4.22 28.65
C ASN A 247 -2.79 -4.72 29.40
N ASN A 248 -1.73 -3.92 29.38
CA ASN A 248 -0.66 -4.06 30.36
C ASN A 248 -1.30 -3.72 31.69
N GLY A 249 -1.66 -4.79 32.41
CA GLY A 249 -2.27 -4.71 33.72
C GLY A 249 -1.50 -3.76 34.64
N ARG A 250 -2.26 -2.91 35.31
CA ARG A 250 -2.02 -2.51 36.69
C ARG A 250 -3.33 -2.60 37.43
#